data_AF-A0AAE0IP80-F1
#
_entry.id   AF-A0AAE0IP80-F1
#
_cell.length_a   1.000
_cell.length_b   1.000
_cell.length_c   1.000
_cell.angle_alpha   90.00
_cell.angle_beta   90.00
_cell.angle_gamma   90.00
#
_symmetry.space_group_name_H-M   'P 1'
#
loop_
_entity.id
_entity.type
_entity.pdbx_description
1 polymer ?
#
loop_
_entity_poly.entity_id
_entity_poly.type
_entity_poly.pdbx_seq_one_letter_code
_entity_poly.pdbx_strand_id
1 'polypeptide(L)'
;MLSTMKLPLALMALCLAMALGQQVDDCPIELLRTDDCADVINPNACYNQFRFTSARTLQCIDGKDDKDRARKACKCCSCVGATMCNWVKTNKFCN
;
A
#
# COMPACT_ATOMS: atom_id res chain seq x y z
N MET A 1 3.21 -35.93 30.03
CA MET A 1 3.48 -34.49 30.12
C MET A 1 4.49 -34.12 29.03
N LEU A 2 4.06 -33.81 27.79
CA LEU A 2 5.01 -33.48 26.71
C LEU A 2 4.39 -32.61 25.60
N SER A 3 3.59 -31.60 25.95
CA SER A 3 2.92 -30.73 24.96
C SER A 3 3.15 -29.22 25.10
N THR A 4 3.88 -28.75 26.10
CA THR A 4 3.97 -27.31 26.41
C THR A 4 5.14 -26.57 25.74
N MET A 5 6.23 -27.23 25.36
CA MET A 5 7.42 -26.56 24.79
C MET A 5 7.34 -26.24 23.29
N LYS A 6 6.39 -26.82 22.55
CA LYS A 6 6.31 -26.63 21.08
C LYS A 6 5.50 -25.39 20.67
N LEU A 7 4.57 -24.95 21.53
CA LEU A 7 3.71 -23.81 21.29
C LEU A 7 4.47 -22.46 21.21
N PRO A 8 5.43 -22.14 22.11
CA PRO A 8 6.14 -20.87 22.03
C PRO A 8 7.05 -20.77 20.80
N LEU A 9 7.64 -21.89 20.35
CA LEU A 9 8.46 -21.92 19.13
C LEU A 9 7.63 -21.63 17.87
N ALA A 10 6.41 -22.19 17.79
CA ALA A 10 5.52 -21.96 16.66
C ALA A 10 5.08 -20.49 16.56
N LEU A 11 4.81 -19.85 17.71
CA LEU A 11 4.49 -18.43 17.76
C LEU A 11 5.65 -17.53 17.35
N MET A 12 6.89 -17.83 17.78
CA MET A 12 8.07 -17.08 17.34
C MET A 12 8.32 -17.20 15.83
N ALA A 13 8.14 -18.39 15.26
CA ALA A 13 8.28 -18.60 13.82
C ALA A 13 7.23 -17.81 13.01
N LEU A 14 5.99 -17.72 13.52
CA LEU A 14 4.93 -16.94 12.90
C LEU A 14 5.23 -15.43 12.92
N CYS A 15 5.78 -14.92 14.03
CA CYS A 15 6.20 -13.52 14.14
C CYS A 15 7.34 -13.16 13.18
N LEU A 16 8.35 -14.03 13.02
CA LEU A 16 9.44 -13.80 12.06
C LEU A 16 8.94 -13.81 10.61
N ALA A 17 8.00 -14.70 10.26
CA ALA A 17 7.43 -14.76 8.92
C ALA A 17 6.64 -13.49 8.55
N MET A 18 5.93 -12.87 9.52
CA MET A 18 5.25 -11.60 9.31
C MET A 18 6.23 -10.42 9.12
N ALA A 19 7.36 -10.42 9.83
CA ALA A 19 8.37 -9.37 9.71
C ALA A 19 9.11 -9.40 8.36
N LEU A 20 9.28 -10.58 7.75
CA LEU A 20 9.97 -10.77 6.47
C LEU A 20 9.06 -10.52 5.24
N GLY A 21 7.74 -10.49 5.40
CA GLY A 21 6.78 -10.38 4.29
C GLY A 21 6.53 -8.96 3.79
N GLN A 22 7.06 -7.93 4.45
CA GLN A 22 6.85 -6.53 4.06
C GLN A 22 8.02 -5.99 3.23
N GLN A 23 8.32 -6.63 2.11
CA GLN A 23 9.17 -6.01 1.08
C GLN A 23 8.31 -5.01 0.32
N VAL A 24 8.21 -3.79 0.85
CA VAL A 24 7.72 -2.65 0.07
C VAL A 24 8.92 -2.17 -0.71
N ASP A 25 8.85 -2.19 -2.05
CA ASP A 25 9.91 -1.63 -2.88
C ASP A 25 10.25 -0.23 -2.39
N ASP A 26 11.54 0.00 -2.11
CA ASP A 26 12.04 1.27 -1.57
C ASP A 26 11.66 2.39 -2.55
N CYS A 27 10.87 3.35 -2.08
CA CYS A 27 10.56 4.53 -2.89
C CYS A 27 11.80 5.42 -2.93
N PRO A 28 12.43 5.62 -4.10
CA PRO A 28 13.58 6.50 -4.17
C PRO A 28 13.14 7.90 -3.73
N ILE A 29 13.92 8.52 -2.85
CA ILE A 29 13.60 9.83 -2.26
C ILE A 29 13.26 10.88 -3.33
N GLU A 30 13.91 10.83 -4.49
CA GLU A 30 13.63 11.73 -5.61
C GLU A 30 12.20 11.59 -6.14
N LEU A 31 11.63 10.39 -6.13
CA LEU A 31 10.25 10.13 -6.54
C LEU A 31 9.27 10.63 -5.47
N LEU A 32 9.58 10.40 -4.19
CA LEU A 32 8.76 10.86 -3.06
C LEU A 32 8.59 12.38 -3.02
N ARG A 33 9.60 13.12 -3.51
CA ARG A 33 9.62 14.59 -3.53
C ARG A 33 8.89 15.20 -4.74
N THR A 34 8.37 14.38 -5.64
CA THR A 34 7.56 14.88 -6.76
C THR A 34 6.15 15.24 -6.31
N ASP A 35 5.57 16.28 -6.91
CA ASP A 35 4.18 16.68 -6.68
C ASP A 35 3.21 15.51 -6.96
N ASP A 36 3.52 14.66 -7.94
CA ASP A 36 2.79 13.43 -8.23
C ASP A 36 2.62 12.53 -6.99
N CYS A 37 3.66 12.39 -6.16
CA CYS A 37 3.59 11.56 -4.96
C CYS A 37 3.05 12.33 -3.76
N ALA A 38 3.27 13.64 -3.67
CA ALA A 38 2.63 14.50 -2.66
C ALA A 38 1.08 14.43 -2.76
N ASP A 39 0.56 14.44 -3.99
CA ASP A 39 -0.86 14.29 -4.32
C ASP A 39 -1.44 12.91 -3.94
N VAL A 40 -0.58 11.90 -3.72
CA VAL A 40 -0.97 10.53 -3.33
C VAL A 40 -0.68 10.24 -1.84
N ILE A 41 0.23 10.98 -1.21
CA ILE A 41 0.59 10.80 0.21
C ILE A 41 -0.54 11.29 1.14
N ASN A 42 -1.16 12.43 0.84
CA ASN A 42 -2.30 12.95 1.60
C ASN A 42 -3.56 12.05 1.54
N PRO A 43 -3.88 11.38 0.41
CA PRO A 43 -5.02 10.45 0.35
C PRO A 43 -4.88 9.14 1.11
N ASN A 44 -3.81 8.90 1.88
CA ASN A 44 -3.79 7.77 2.82
C ASN A 44 -4.90 7.89 3.89
N ALA A 45 -5.29 9.12 4.26
CA ALA A 45 -6.46 9.38 5.12
C ALA A 45 -7.79 9.05 4.41
N CYS A 46 -7.91 9.40 3.13
CA CYS A 46 -9.08 9.14 2.30
C CYS A 46 -9.22 7.64 1.98
N TYR A 47 -8.10 6.94 1.77
CA TYR A 47 -8.03 5.49 1.66
C TYR A 47 -8.54 4.81 2.93
N ASN A 48 -8.17 5.29 4.13
CA ASN A 48 -8.67 4.74 5.39
C ASN A 48 -10.18 4.96 5.61
N GLN A 49 -10.75 6.05 5.10
CA GLN A 49 -12.20 6.28 5.14
C GLN A 49 -12.98 5.42 4.13
N PHE A 50 -12.43 5.20 2.93
CA PHE A 50 -13.16 4.58 1.81
C PHE A 50 -12.68 3.17 1.45
N ARG A 51 -11.83 2.57 2.29
CA ARG A 51 -11.12 1.29 2.10
C ARG A 51 -11.96 0.13 1.56
N PHE A 52 -13.29 0.22 1.66
CA PHE A 52 -14.27 -0.81 1.28
C PHE A 52 -15.30 -0.38 0.21
N THR A 53 -15.17 0.79 -0.43
CA THR A 53 -16.12 1.28 -1.45
C THR A 53 -15.45 1.64 -2.78
N SER A 54 -14.68 0.66 -3.27
CA SER A 54 -14.25 0.27 -4.63
C SER A 54 -13.88 1.28 -5.74
N ALA A 55 -14.30 2.55 -5.75
CA ALA A 55 -13.93 3.50 -6.83
C ALA A 55 -13.67 4.94 -6.36
N ARG A 56 -14.25 5.36 -5.23
CA ARG A 56 -14.06 6.73 -4.71
C ARG A 56 -12.63 7.01 -4.25
N THR A 57 -11.89 5.97 -3.91
CA THR A 57 -10.47 6.06 -3.55
C THR A 57 -9.62 6.73 -4.62
N LEU A 58 -9.95 6.54 -5.91
CA LEU A 58 -9.25 7.21 -7.00
C LEU A 58 -9.52 8.72 -6.98
N GLN A 59 -10.74 9.12 -6.65
CA GLN A 59 -11.14 10.54 -6.57
C GLN A 59 -10.56 11.27 -5.36
N CYS A 60 -9.95 10.54 -4.42
CA CYS A 60 -9.17 11.14 -3.35
C CYS A 60 -7.81 11.68 -3.82
N ILE A 61 -7.37 11.30 -5.03
CA ILE A 61 -6.10 11.72 -5.60
C ILE A 61 -6.34 12.95 -6.45
N ASP A 62 -5.54 13.99 -6.25
CA ASP A 62 -5.61 15.17 -7.08
C ASP A 62 -5.20 14.83 -8.52
N GLY A 63 -6.00 15.28 -9.47
CA GLY A 63 -5.77 15.01 -10.88
C GLY A 63 -6.89 15.51 -11.77
N LYS A 64 -6.54 15.75 -13.03
CA LYS A 64 -7.45 16.31 -14.04
C LYS A 64 -8.60 15.36 -14.39
N ASP A 65 -8.31 14.07 -14.44
CA ASP A 65 -9.24 13.00 -14.77
C ASP A 65 -8.80 11.68 -14.11
N ASP A 66 -9.61 10.64 -14.23
CA ASP A 66 -9.32 9.34 -13.62
C ASP A 66 -8.07 8.66 -14.20
N LYS A 67 -7.67 9.00 -15.43
CA LYS A 67 -6.45 8.48 -16.05
C LYS A 67 -5.20 9.12 -15.42
N ASP A 68 -5.23 10.43 -15.18
CA ASP A 68 -4.18 11.17 -14.48
C ASP A 68 -4.03 10.66 -13.04
N ARG A 69 -5.15 10.51 -12.32
CA ARG A 69 -5.18 9.97 -10.95
C ARG A 69 -4.62 8.56 -10.87
N ALA A 70 -5.02 7.69 -11.80
CA ALA A 70 -4.51 6.32 -11.90
C ALA A 70 -3.00 6.31 -12.17
N ARG A 71 -2.50 7.15 -13.08
CA ARG A 71 -1.06 7.28 -13.34
C ARG A 71 -0.29 7.64 -12.07
N LYS A 72 -0.73 8.67 -11.34
CA LYS A 72 -0.08 9.11 -10.09
C LYS A 72 -0.10 8.00 -9.05
N ALA A 73 -1.25 7.34 -8.87
CA ALA A 73 -1.40 6.21 -7.96
C ALA A 73 -0.42 5.08 -8.30
N CYS A 74 -0.32 4.67 -9.57
CA CYS A 74 0.61 3.65 -10.02
C CYS A 74 2.06 4.01 -9.75
N LYS A 75 2.42 5.26 -10.06
CA LYS A 75 3.79 5.75 -9.94
C LYS A 75 4.26 5.80 -8.48
N CYS A 76 3.35 6.11 -7.56
CA CYS A 76 3.69 6.41 -6.17
C CYS A 76 3.20 5.37 -5.17
N CYS A 77 2.55 4.28 -5.59
CA CYS A 77 1.91 3.35 -4.66
C CYS A 77 2.91 2.74 -3.67
N SER A 78 4.15 2.47 -4.09
CA SER A 78 5.19 1.86 -3.25
C SER A 78 5.70 2.85 -2.20
N CYS A 79 5.67 4.15 -2.53
CA CYS A 79 5.99 5.26 -1.63
C CYS A 79 4.96 5.46 -0.53
N VAL A 80 3.67 5.22 -0.83
CA VAL A 80 2.57 5.48 0.10
C VAL A 80 2.25 4.26 0.96
N GLY A 81 2.42 3.07 0.41
CA GLY A 81 2.38 1.82 1.16
C GLY A 81 1.81 0.64 0.38
N ALA A 82 2.20 -0.57 0.79
CA ALA A 82 1.82 -1.83 0.14
C ALA A 82 0.31 -1.99 -0.09
N THR A 83 -0.52 -1.42 0.79
CA THR A 83 -1.97 -1.46 0.64
C THR A 83 -2.46 -0.69 -0.58
N MET A 84 -1.92 0.51 -0.83
CA MET A 84 -2.24 1.29 -2.02
C MET A 84 -1.77 0.55 -3.28
N CYS A 85 -0.56 -0.02 -3.26
CA CYS A 85 -0.07 -0.83 -4.38
C CYS A 85 -0.95 -2.03 -4.69
N ASN A 86 -1.39 -2.77 -3.68
CA ASN A 86 -2.30 -3.89 -3.89
C ASN A 86 -3.64 -3.43 -4.45
N TRP A 87 -4.17 -2.31 -3.97
CA TRP A 87 -5.42 -1.77 -4.47
C TRP A 87 -5.34 -1.35 -5.94
N VAL A 88 -4.31 -0.61 -6.35
CA VAL A 88 -4.17 -0.18 -7.76
C VAL A 88 -3.97 -1.36 -8.72
N LYS A 89 -3.26 -2.41 -8.29
CA LYS A 89 -3.09 -3.66 -9.06
C LYS A 89 -4.39 -4.47 -9.14
N THR A 90 -5.10 -4.62 -8.03
CA THR A 90 -6.38 -5.35 -7.98
C THR A 90 -7.43 -4.71 -8.89
N ASN A 91 -7.46 -3.38 -8.97
CA ASN A 91 -8.37 -2.63 -9.84
C ASN A 91 -7.86 -2.45 -11.27
N LYS A 92 -6.70 -3.05 -11.62
CA LYS A 92 -6.11 -3.01 -12.96
C LYS A 92 -5.83 -1.58 -13.46
N PHE A 93 -5.54 -0.65 -12.55
CA PHE A 93 -5.05 0.67 -12.91
C PHE A 93 -3.57 0.61 -13.35
N CYS A 94 -2.83 -0.33 -12.77
CA CYS A 94 -1.42 -0.59 -13.05
C CYS A 94 -1.24 -2.07 -13.37
N ASN A 95 -0.35 -2.36 -14.33
CA ASN A 95 0.11 -3.70 -14.63
C ASN A 95 1.39 -4.01 -13.85
#